data_AF-A0A538BSH9-F1
#
_entry.id   AF-A0A538BSH9-F1
#
_cell.length_a   1.000
_cell.length_b   1.000
_cell.length_c   1.000
_cell.angle_alpha   90.00
_cell.angle_beta   90.00
_cell.angle_gamma   90.00
#
_symmetry.space_group_name_H-M   'P 1'
#
loop_
_entity.id
_entity.type
_entity.pdbx_description
1 polymer ?
#
loop_
_entity_poly.entity_id
_entity_poly.type
_entity_poly.pdbx_seq_one_letter_code
_entity_poly.pdbx_strand_id
1 'polypeptide(L)'
;RKMPAASERMDRLIQLSVPGLLPEYSLLDEWALWLEIWVRALRDPEMAKERENLDRRWVQSISEVIRYGRQTGEFPSDAGDADDIAMEFGAMVDGLAIQVLLNDTVMTPARMHDICLDVARRLIGYDGTR
;
A
#
# COMPACT_ATOMS: atom_id res chain seq x y z
N ARG A 1 -16.36 -5.08 -19.65
CA ARG A 1 -14.89 -5.18 -19.53
C ARG A 1 -14.60 -6.11 -18.35
N LYS A 2 -13.82 -7.18 -18.52
CA LYS A 2 -13.50 -8.12 -17.43
C LYS A 2 -12.69 -7.37 -16.36
N MET A 3 -12.94 -7.62 -15.08
CA MET A 3 -12.12 -7.04 -14.00
C MET A 3 -10.67 -7.55 -14.14
N PRO A 4 -9.65 -6.70 -13.90
CA PRO A 4 -8.25 -7.14 -13.87
C PRO A 4 -8.03 -8.23 -12.83
N ALA A 5 -6.99 -9.05 -13.02
CA ALA A 5 -6.61 -10.09 -12.08
C ALA A 5 -6.26 -9.48 -10.70
N ALA A 6 -6.49 -10.21 -9.61
CA ALA A 6 -6.16 -9.73 -8.26
C ALA A 6 -4.66 -9.43 -8.12
N SER A 7 -3.85 -10.27 -8.77
CA SER A 7 -2.42 -10.10 -8.97
C SER A 7 -2.04 -8.73 -9.58
N GLU A 8 -2.65 -8.36 -10.70
CA GLU A 8 -2.42 -7.08 -11.38
C GLU A 8 -2.89 -5.90 -10.54
N ARG A 9 -3.99 -6.07 -9.79
CA ARG A 9 -4.51 -5.04 -8.88
C ARG A 9 -3.54 -4.78 -7.72
N MET A 10 -2.96 -5.83 -7.15
CA MET A 10 -1.98 -5.70 -6.06
C MET A 10 -0.70 -5.03 -6.55
N ASP A 11 -0.15 -5.44 -7.70
CA ASP A 11 1.01 -4.79 -8.30
C ASP A 11 0.76 -3.30 -8.55
N ARG A 12 -0.39 -2.96 -9.16
CA ARG A 12 -0.72 -1.55 -9.41
C ARG A 12 -0.88 -0.76 -8.12
N LEU A 13 -1.48 -1.34 -7.08
CA LEU A 13 -1.59 -0.74 -5.77
C LEU A 13 -0.20 -0.43 -5.18
N ILE A 14 0.72 -1.40 -5.24
CA ILE A 14 2.11 -1.22 -4.78
C ILE A 14 2.80 -0.10 -5.57
N GLN A 15 2.71 -0.11 -6.90
CA GLN A 15 3.36 0.91 -7.73
C GLN A 15 2.90 2.33 -7.41
N LEU A 16 1.60 2.51 -7.15
CA LEU A 16 1.02 3.80 -6.78
C LEU A 16 1.45 4.24 -5.37
N SER A 17 1.74 3.29 -4.48
CA SER A 17 2.16 3.59 -3.11
C SER A 17 3.65 3.92 -2.97
N VAL A 18 4.50 3.64 -3.96
CA VAL A 18 5.94 3.91 -3.85
C VAL A 18 6.25 5.33 -4.34
N PRO A 19 6.75 6.24 -3.47
CA PRO A 19 7.06 7.61 -3.87
C PRO A 19 8.09 7.66 -5.00
N GLY A 20 7.80 8.38 -6.09
CA GLY A 20 8.72 8.60 -7.20
C GLY A 20 9.10 7.35 -8.01
N LEU A 21 8.37 6.23 -7.87
CA LEU A 21 8.63 5.02 -8.68
C LEU A 21 8.16 5.20 -10.13
N LEU A 22 6.96 5.74 -10.30
CA LEU A 22 6.32 5.92 -11.60
C LEU A 22 6.76 7.25 -12.22
N PRO A 23 7.20 7.30 -13.50
CA PRO A 23 7.73 8.51 -14.13
C PRO A 23 6.76 9.70 -14.14
N GLU A 24 5.46 9.43 -14.14
CA GLU A 24 4.41 10.44 -14.12
C GLU A 24 4.20 11.09 -12.74
N TYR A 25 4.80 10.56 -11.66
CA TYR A 25 4.69 11.09 -10.30
C TYR A 25 6.06 11.53 -9.75
N SER A 26 6.12 12.73 -9.21
CA SER A 26 7.29 13.20 -8.47
C SER A 26 7.41 12.51 -7.10
N LEU A 27 8.60 12.56 -6.51
CA LEU A 27 8.86 11.99 -5.19
C LEU A 27 7.89 12.51 -4.12
N LEU A 28 7.51 13.79 -4.20
CA LEU A 28 6.72 14.46 -3.17
C LEU A 28 5.21 14.52 -3.47
N ASP A 29 4.74 14.14 -4.66
CA ASP A 29 3.38 14.44 -5.15
C ASP A 29 2.25 14.22 -4.12
N GLU A 30 1.67 13.02 -4.06
CA GLU A 30 0.57 12.74 -3.13
C GLU A 30 1.08 12.58 -1.69
N TRP A 31 2.35 12.18 -1.55
CA TRP A 31 2.97 11.89 -0.26
C TRP A 31 3.22 13.13 0.61
N ALA A 32 3.46 14.31 0.02
CA ALA A 32 3.58 15.55 0.79
C ALA A 32 2.28 15.88 1.51
N LEU A 33 1.13 15.69 0.84
CA LEU A 33 -0.19 15.91 1.46
C LEU A 33 -0.45 14.94 2.61
N TRP A 34 -0.04 13.67 2.47
CA TRP A 34 -0.13 12.70 3.57
C TRP A 34 0.69 13.12 4.79
N LEU A 35 1.95 13.54 4.60
CA LEU A 35 2.79 14.04 5.69
C LEU A 35 2.17 15.26 6.38
N GLU A 36 1.65 16.21 5.61
CA GLU A 36 0.97 17.40 6.14
C GLU A 36 -0.27 17.05 6.96
N ILE A 37 -1.11 16.13 6.44
CA ILE A 37 -2.30 15.63 7.13
C ILE A 37 -1.92 14.94 8.44
N TRP A 38 -0.90 14.07 8.43
CA TRP A 38 -0.46 13.37 9.64
C TRP A 38 0.02 14.35 10.71
N VAL A 39 0.86 15.33 10.35
CA VAL A 39 1.34 16.34 11.29
C VAL A 39 0.18 17.18 11.85
N ARG A 40 -0.78 17.56 11.00
CA ARG A 40 -1.93 18.39 11.40
C ARG A 40 -2.90 17.62 12.31
N ALA A 41 -3.15 16.34 12.01
CA ALA A 41 -4.01 15.46 12.80
C ALA A 41 -3.57 15.34 14.27
N LEU A 42 -2.29 15.56 14.58
CA LEU A 42 -1.79 15.54 15.97
C LEU A 42 -2.33 16.69 16.84
N ARG A 43 -2.89 17.75 16.23
CA ARG A 43 -3.30 18.98 16.93
C ARG A 43 -4.70 19.46 16.59
N ASP A 44 -5.34 18.86 15.59
CA ASP A 44 -6.63 19.26 15.04
C ASP A 44 -7.57 18.05 15.00
N PRO A 45 -8.58 17.98 15.90
CA PRO A 45 -9.48 16.83 15.99
C PRO A 45 -10.32 16.57 14.73
N GLU A 46 -10.64 17.62 13.97
CA GLU A 46 -11.38 17.47 12.71
C GLU A 46 -10.49 16.80 11.66
N MET A 47 -9.23 17.25 11.56
CA MET A 47 -8.24 16.63 10.68
C MET A 47 -7.88 15.21 11.11
N ALA A 48 -7.85 14.92 12.42
CA ALA A 48 -7.64 13.57 12.93
C ALA A 48 -8.72 12.59 12.44
N LYS A 49 -9.98 13.03 12.43
CA LYS A 49 -11.10 12.24 11.91
C LYS A 49 -11.01 12.04 10.40
N GLU A 50 -10.67 13.08 9.65
CA GLU A 50 -10.51 12.96 8.19
C GLU A 50 -9.34 12.06 7.80
N ARG A 51 -8.20 12.17 8.51
CA ARG A 51 -7.09 11.23 8.39
C ARG A 51 -7.54 9.80 8.68
N GLU A 52 -8.29 9.59 9.76
CA GLU A 52 -8.82 8.26 10.11
C GLU A 52 -9.64 7.66 8.97
N ASN A 53 -10.53 8.45 8.37
CA ASN A 53 -11.35 8.02 7.23
C ASN A 53 -10.51 7.71 5.99
N LEU A 54 -9.42 8.45 5.77
CA LEU A 54 -8.49 8.24 4.67
C LEU A 54 -7.75 6.91 4.81
N ASP A 55 -7.05 6.63 5.92
CA ASP A 55 -6.34 5.34 6.01
C ASP A 55 -7.32 4.16 6.10
N ARG A 56 -8.52 4.35 6.67
CA ARG A 56 -9.54 3.28 6.65
C ARG A 56 -9.89 2.87 5.22
N ARG A 57 -10.07 3.85 4.32
CA ARG A 57 -10.31 3.58 2.89
C ARG A 57 -9.09 2.95 2.22
N TRP A 58 -7.89 3.34 2.63
CA TRP A 58 -6.65 2.74 2.15
C TRP A 58 -6.56 1.26 2.51
N VAL A 59 -6.67 0.92 3.78
CA VAL A 59 -6.66 -0.48 4.28
C VAL A 59 -7.79 -1.28 3.65
N GLN A 60 -8.98 -0.71 3.53
CA GLN A 60 -10.11 -1.37 2.86
C GLN A 60 -9.80 -1.69 1.39
N SER A 61 -9.11 -0.79 0.67
CA SER A 61 -8.75 -1.03 -0.73
C SER A 61 -7.80 -2.22 -0.87
N ILE A 62 -6.84 -2.37 0.06
CA ILE A 62 -5.95 -3.54 0.11
C ILE A 62 -6.76 -4.80 0.43
N SER A 63 -7.59 -4.79 1.47
CA SER A 63 -8.33 -5.98 1.90
C SER A 63 -9.37 -6.44 0.86
N GLU A 64 -9.95 -5.52 0.09
CA GLU A 64 -10.80 -5.83 -1.07
C GLU A 64 -10.04 -6.56 -2.19
N VAL A 65 -8.79 -6.18 -2.47
CA VAL A 65 -7.93 -6.90 -3.44
C VAL A 65 -7.64 -8.31 -2.94
N ILE A 66 -7.32 -8.46 -1.65
CA ILE A 66 -7.04 -9.77 -1.02
C ILE A 66 -8.28 -10.68 -1.09
N ARG A 67 -9.45 -10.18 -0.65
CA ARG A 67 -10.70 -10.94 -0.71
C ARG A 67 -11.06 -11.33 -2.14
N TYR A 68 -10.88 -10.42 -3.08
CA TYR A 68 -11.13 -10.69 -4.50
C TYR A 68 -10.24 -11.83 -5.00
N GLY A 69 -8.93 -11.79 -4.74
CA GLY A 69 -8.02 -12.86 -5.14
C GLY A 69 -8.33 -14.21 -4.47
N ARG A 70 -8.79 -14.20 -3.22
CA ARG A 70 -9.29 -15.43 -2.56
C ARG A 70 -10.54 -15.99 -3.23
N GLN A 71 -11.49 -15.12 -3.59
CA GLN A 71 -12.74 -15.50 -4.26
C GLN A 71 -12.49 -16.05 -5.67
N THR A 72 -11.48 -15.52 -6.39
CA THR A 72 -11.10 -15.99 -7.73
C THR A 72 -10.14 -17.18 -7.71
N GLY A 73 -9.66 -17.59 -6.52
CA GLY A 73 -8.69 -18.66 -6.35
C GLY A 73 -7.25 -18.28 -6.75
N GLU A 74 -6.99 -16.99 -6.96
CA GLU A 74 -5.64 -16.46 -7.23
C GLU A 74 -4.78 -16.40 -5.96
N PHE A 75 -5.39 -16.14 -4.80
CA PHE A 75 -4.71 -16.10 -3.50
C PHE A 75 -5.21 -17.21 -2.57
N PRO A 76 -4.36 -17.73 -1.66
CA PRO A 76 -4.76 -18.77 -0.70
C PRO A 76 -5.89 -18.28 0.22
N SER A 77 -6.91 -19.12 0.38
CA SER A 77 -8.07 -18.85 1.22
C SER A 77 -7.86 -19.15 2.70
N ASP A 78 -6.79 -19.88 3.03
CA ASP A 78 -6.40 -20.33 4.37
C ASP A 78 -5.37 -19.41 5.06
N ALA A 79 -4.90 -18.37 4.38
CA ALA A 79 -4.08 -17.31 4.98
C ALA A 79 -4.90 -16.49 6.02
N GLY A 80 -4.21 -15.66 6.81
CA GLY A 80 -4.79 -14.85 7.90
C GLY A 80 -5.97 -13.94 7.49
N ASP A 81 -6.61 -13.27 8.44
CA ASP A 81 -7.73 -12.38 8.11
C ASP A 81 -7.32 -11.28 7.12
N ALA A 82 -8.19 -10.99 6.14
CA ALA A 82 -7.85 -10.08 5.06
C ALA A 82 -7.69 -8.62 5.53
N ASP A 83 -8.44 -8.20 6.57
CA ASP A 83 -8.30 -6.86 7.14
C ASP A 83 -7.04 -6.76 8.00
N ASP A 84 -6.70 -7.80 8.76
CA ASP A 84 -5.45 -7.84 9.54
C ASP A 84 -4.23 -7.79 8.62
N ILE A 85 -4.21 -8.60 7.56
CA ILE A 85 -3.13 -8.58 6.56
C ILE A 85 -3.03 -7.21 5.88
N ALA A 86 -4.18 -6.61 5.52
CA ALA A 86 -4.19 -5.29 4.90
C ALA A 86 -3.66 -4.20 5.84
N MET A 87 -3.98 -4.28 7.13
CA MET A 87 -3.45 -3.37 8.14
C MET A 87 -1.93 -3.52 8.29
N GLU A 88 -1.43 -4.75 8.41
CA GLU A 88 0.01 -5.04 8.48
C GLU A 88 0.76 -4.53 7.24
N PHE A 89 0.20 -4.81 6.05
CA PHE A 89 0.79 -4.40 4.79
C PHE A 89 0.77 -2.88 4.63
N GLY A 90 -0.36 -2.22 4.89
CA GLY A 90 -0.50 -0.77 4.81
C GLY A 90 0.48 -0.03 5.75
N ALA A 91 0.57 -0.46 7.00
CA ALA A 91 1.49 0.13 7.98
C ALA A 91 2.97 -0.01 7.56
N MET A 92 3.33 -1.15 6.95
CA MET A 92 4.67 -1.34 6.40
C MET A 92 4.93 -0.40 5.22
N VAL A 93 3.97 -0.27 4.28
CA VAL A 93 4.07 0.64 3.14
C VAL A 93 4.33 2.07 3.60
N ASP A 94 3.56 2.56 4.58
CA ASP A 94 3.72 3.92 5.13
C ASP A 94 5.12 4.12 5.74
N GLY A 95 5.59 3.15 6.52
CA GLY A 95 6.92 3.21 7.16
C GLY A 95 8.07 3.20 6.16
N LEU A 96 7.94 2.48 5.04
CA LEU A 96 8.94 2.48 3.97
C LEU A 96 8.87 3.77 3.13
N ALA A 97 7.67 4.26 2.85
CA ALA A 97 7.47 5.51 2.10
C ALA A 97 8.14 6.69 2.81
N ILE A 98 8.02 6.77 4.14
CA ILE A 98 8.69 7.82 4.93
C ILE A 98 10.21 7.76 4.74
N GLN A 99 10.85 6.59 4.75
CA GLN A 99 12.29 6.45 4.52
C GLN A 99 12.71 6.92 3.12
N VAL A 100 11.91 6.58 2.11
CA VAL A 100 12.13 7.04 0.73
C VAL A 100 12.03 8.56 0.64
N LEU A 101 11.00 9.16 1.24
CA LEU A 101 10.76 10.61 1.24
C LEU A 101 11.86 11.38 1.97
N LEU A 102 12.45 10.80 3.02
CA LEU A 102 13.57 11.37 3.76
C LEU A 102 14.92 11.20 3.04
N ASN A 103 14.94 10.61 1.84
CA ASN A 103 16.12 10.31 1.05
C ASN A 103 17.14 9.42 1.79
N ASP A 104 16.65 8.44 2.55
CA ASP A 104 17.52 7.46 3.20
C ASP A 104 18.33 6.67 2.16
N THR A 105 19.66 6.64 2.31
CA THR A 105 20.57 6.02 1.33
C THR A 105 20.36 4.51 1.17
N VAL A 106 19.77 3.86 2.17
CA VAL A 106 19.47 2.43 2.19
C VAL A 106 18.09 2.09 1.64
N MET A 107 17.23 3.07 1.37
CA MET A 107 15.85 2.86 0.93
C MET A 107 15.51 3.72 -0.29
N THR A 108 15.78 3.18 -1.49
CA THR A 108 15.37 3.80 -2.75
C THR A 108 13.93 3.41 -3.11
N PRO A 109 13.25 4.17 -4.00
CA PRO A 109 11.93 3.77 -4.52
C PRO A 109 11.91 2.34 -5.08
N ALA A 110 12.92 1.96 -5.88
CA ALA A 110 13.03 0.61 -6.43
C ALA A 110 13.15 -0.46 -5.34
N ARG A 111 13.94 -0.20 -4.28
CA ARG A 111 14.08 -1.14 -3.17
C ARG A 111 12.79 -1.27 -2.36
N MET A 112 12.08 -0.17 -2.10
CA MET A 112 10.77 -0.20 -1.45
C MET A 112 9.79 -1.06 -2.25
N HIS A 113 9.73 -0.86 -3.57
CA HIS A 113 8.90 -1.65 -4.47
C HIS A 113 9.19 -3.16 -4.36
N ASP A 114 10.47 -3.55 -4.43
CA ASP A 114 10.88 -4.95 -4.30
C ASP A 114 10.48 -5.55 -2.94
N ILE A 115 10.67 -4.80 -1.85
CA ILE A 115 10.27 -5.22 -0.50
C ILE A 115 8.75 -5.40 -0.42
N CYS A 116 7.97 -4.47 -0.97
CA CYS A 116 6.51 -4.55 -0.97
C CYS A 116 6.03 -5.80 -1.73
N LEU A 117 6.62 -6.10 -2.89
CA LEU A 117 6.32 -7.33 -3.64
C LEU A 117 6.65 -8.57 -2.81
N ASP A 118 7.85 -8.66 -2.24
CA ASP A 118 8.29 -9.81 -1.43
C ASP A 118 7.43 -10.02 -0.18
N VAL A 119 6.96 -8.94 0.44
CA VAL A 119 6.04 -9.03 1.58
C VAL A 119 4.66 -9.49 1.12
N ALA A 120 4.12 -8.94 0.04
CA ALA A 120 2.85 -9.40 -0.53
C ALA A 120 2.94 -10.90 -0.89
N ARG A 121 4.06 -11.36 -1.46
CA ARG A 121 4.30 -12.79 -1.72
C ARG A 121 4.12 -13.64 -0.46
N ARG A 122 4.73 -13.21 0.65
CA ARG A 122 4.70 -13.94 1.92
C ARG A 122 3.34 -13.89 2.62
N LEU A 123 2.67 -12.74 2.62
CA LEU A 123 1.42 -12.55 3.34
C LEU A 123 0.20 -13.16 2.64
N ILE A 124 0.19 -13.12 1.30
CA ILE A 124 -0.99 -13.51 0.51
C ILE A 124 -0.67 -14.50 -0.61
N GLY A 125 0.52 -15.11 -0.63
CA GLY A 125 0.92 -16.10 -1.63
C GLY A 125 1.00 -15.56 -3.06
N TYR A 126 1.28 -14.27 -3.20
CA TYR A 126 1.28 -13.58 -4.50
C TYR A 126 2.62 -13.75 -5.24
N ASP A 127 2.67 -14.34 -6.44
CA ASP A 127 3.95 -14.54 -7.15
C ASP A 127 4.39 -13.39 -8.09
N GLY A 128 3.60 -12.32 -8.23
CA GLY A 128 3.83 -11.31 -9.29
C GLY A 128 3.20 -11.74 -10.62
N THR A 129 3.01 -10.80 -11.53
CA THR A 129 2.80 -11.11 -12.96
C THR A 129 4.07 -11.77 -13.50
N ARG A 130 3.98 -13.03 -13.93
CA ARG A 130 5.00 -13.64 -14.78
C ARG A 130 4.96 -13.06 -16.19
#